data_AF-A0A925KYP8-F1
#
_entry.id   AF-A0A925KYP8-F1
#
_cell.length_a   1.000
_cell.length_b   1.000
_cell.length_c   1.000
_cell.angle_alpha   90.00
_cell.angle_beta   90.00
_cell.angle_gamma   90.00
#
_symmetry.space_group_name_H-M   'P 1'
#
loop_
_entity.id
_entity.type
_entity.pdbx_description
1 polymer ?
#
loop_
_entity_poly.entity_id
_entity_poly.type
_entity_poly.pdbx_seq_one_letter_code
_entity_poly.pdbx_strand_id
1 'polypeptide(L)' 'MIRCILIDDESNSLEMMEWLLKTYCPQVQIDAMCNAASKGI' A
#
# COMPACT_ATOMS: atom_id res chain seq x y z
N MET A 1 5.80 11.65 -10.35
CA MET A 1 5.89 10.90 -9.08
C MET A 1 4.49 10.74 -8.56
N ILE A 2 4.00 9.50 -8.45
CA ILE A 2 2.62 9.22 -8.01
C ILE A 2 2.70 8.79 -6.54
N ARG A 3 1.98 9.47 -5.66
CA ARG A 3 1.91 9.15 -4.23
C ARG A 3 0.73 8.21 -3.99
N CYS A 4 0.93 7.19 -3.16
CA CYS A 4 -0.04 6.11 -2.95
C CYS A 4 -0.19 5.80 -1.46
N ILE A 5 -1.42 5.52 -1.06
CA ILE A 5 -1.78 5.00 0.26
C ILE A 5 -2.54 3.70 0.01
N LEU A 6 -2.12 2.62 0.66
CA LEU A 6 -2.79 1.32 0.55
C LEU A 6 -3.70 1.10 1.75
N ILE A 7 -4.98 0.80 1.50
CA ILE A 7 -5.98 0.54 2.52
C ILE A 7 -6.72 -0.73 2.14
N ASP A 8 -6.62 -1.75 2.98
CA ASP A 8 -7.29 -3.04 2.79
C ASP A 8 -7.29 -3.76 4.15
N ASP A 9 -8.43 -4.31 4.57
CA ASP A 9 -8.57 -4.98 5.87
C ASP A 9 -7.88 -6.37 5.92
N GLU A 10 -7.33 -6.83 4.80
CA GLU A 10 -6.48 -8.02 4.70
C GLU A 10 -4.99 -7.66 4.57
N SER A 11 -4.19 -7.97 5.59
CA SER A 11 -2.74 -7.72 5.59
C SER A 11 -2.01 -8.39 4.41
N ASN A 12 -2.42 -9.59 4.01
CA ASN A 12 -1.81 -10.31 2.90
C ASN A 12 -2.01 -9.57 1.56
N SER A 13 -3.19 -9.00 1.37
CA SER A 13 -3.53 -8.21 0.16
C SER A 13 -2.71 -6.92 0.09
N LEU A 14 -2.47 -6.26 1.23
CA LEU A 14 -1.57 -5.11 1.32
C LEU A 14 -0.12 -5.45 0.96
N GLU A 15 0.43 -6.51 1.53
CA GLU A 15 1.82 -6.95 1.27
C GLU A 15 2.02 -7.35 -0.20
N MET A 16 1.05 -8.08 -0.77
CA MET A 16 1.03 -8.41 -2.20
C MET A 16 1.00 -7.16 -3.08
N MET A 17 0.14 -6.19 -2.75
CA MET A 17 0.04 -4.94 -3.52
C MET A 17 1.31 -4.11 -3.44
N GLU A 18 1.92 -4.02 -2.24
CA GLU A 18 3.22 -3.36 -2.06
C GLU A 18 4.28 -3.98 -2.98
N TRP A 19 4.35 -5.32 -3.02
CA TRP A 19 5.31 -6.03 -3.87
C TRP A 19 5.06 -5.80 -5.37
N LEU A 20 3.80 -5.87 -5.82
CA LEU A 20 3.43 -5.63 -7.22
C LEU A 20 3.78 -4.20 -7.65
N LEU A 21 3.48 -3.20 -6.82
CA LEU A 21 3.79 -1.80 -7.12
C LEU A 21 5.29 -1.54 -7.19
N LYS A 22 6.07 -2.11 -6.25
CA LYS A 22 7.54 -2.02 -6.29
C LYS A 22 8.13 -2.69 -7.52
N THR A 23 7.54 -3.79 -7.98
CA THR A 23 8.05 -4.58 -9.11
C THR A 23 7.70 -3.97 -10.47
N TYR A 24 6.46 -3.51 -10.64
CA TYR A 24 5.94 -3.12 -11.96
C TYR A 24 5.67 -1.62 -12.12
N CYS A 25 5.63 -0.85 -11.03
CA CYS A 25 5.28 0.57 -11.02
C CYS A 25 6.30 1.42 -10.24
N PRO A 26 7.57 1.49 -10.66
CA PRO A 26 8.65 2.17 -9.91
C PRO A 26 8.42 3.67 -9.68
N GLN A 27 7.53 4.31 -10.45
CA GLN A 27 7.14 5.71 -10.29
C GLN A 27 6.16 5.96 -9.12
N VAL A 28 5.65 4.90 -8.50
CA VAL A 28 4.72 4.96 -7.36
C VAL A 28 5.51 4.92 -6.05
N GLN A 29 5.26 5.90 -5.19
CA GLN A 29 5.76 5.95 -3.83
C GLN A 29 4.61 5.66 -2.86
N ILE A 30 4.75 4.60 -2.07
CA ILE A 30 3.79 4.25 -1.01
C ILE A 30 4.17 5.06 0.24
N ASP A 31 3.28 5.95 0.67
CA ASP A 31 3.50 6.81 1.83
C ASP A 31 2.95 6.19 3.13
N ALA A 32 1.89 5.38 3.02
CA ALA A 32 1.27 4.71 4.15
C ALA A 32 0.52 3.44 3.72
N MET A 33 0.40 2.50 4.66
CA MET A 33 -0.39 1.27 4.53
C MET A 33 -1.23 1.09 5.79
N CYS A 34 -2.52 0.82 5.64
CA CYS A 34 -3.46 0.69 6.75
C CYS A 34 -4.36 -0.53 6.56
N ASN A 35 -4.47 -1.37 7.60
CA ASN A 35 -5.25 -2.59 7.58
C ASN A 35 -6.41 -2.65 8.59
N ALA A 36 -6.65 -1.54 9.28
CA ALA A 36 -7.73 -1.42 10.25
C ALA A 36 -7.99 0.06 10.52
N ALA A 37 -9.25 0.44 10.70
CA ALA A 37 -9.63 1.81 11.03
C ALA A 37 -8.93 2.34 12.30
N SER A 38 -8.59 1.45 13.25
CA SER A 38 -7.89 1.79 14.48
C SER A 38 -6.45 2.27 14.28
N LYS A 39 -5.80 1.91 13.17
CA LYS A 39 -4.45 2.39 12.87
C LYS A 39 -4.44 3.85 12.42
N GLY A 40 -5.57 4.38 11.92
CA GLY A 40 -5.62 5.69 11.26
C GLY A 40 -4.72 5.74 10.03
N ILE A 41 -4.70 6.90 9.34
CA ILE A 41 -3.70 7.28 8.35
C ILE A 41 -3.30 8.73 8.62
#